data_AF-A0A0L6JKH3-F1
#
_entry.id   AF-A0A0L6JKH3-F1
#
_cell.length_a   1.000
_cell.length_b   1.000
_cell.length_c   1.000
_cell.angle_alpha   90.00
_cell.angle_beta   90.00
_cell.angle_gamma   90.00
#
_symmetry.space_group_name_H-M   'P 1'
#
loop_
_entity.id
_entity.type
_entity.pdbx_description
1 polymer ?
#
loop_
_entity_poly.entity_id
_entity_poly.type
_entity_poly.pdbx_seq_one_letter_code
_entity_poly.pdbx_strand_id
1 'polypeptide(L)'
;MIDFHDGSVIKKQFDQAVISGEMLEKHYLYFFTVPATETFAPDFPKEFDTLIIDDYNSQWIIKRNKMVDRFIRKSRRVWKRIGESTDVYMLSFFLNDKKVFSIPYEHVGYPIKAVTIMEALMRENEEVLKNINKE
;
A
#
# COMPACT_ATOMS: atom_id res chain seq x y z
N MET A 1 -28.49 26.30 17.75
CA MET A 1 -27.24 27.02 17.40
C MET A 1 -26.37 26.02 16.67
N ILE A 2 -26.07 26.27 15.41
CA ILE A 2 -25.12 25.47 14.63
C ILE A 2 -23.77 26.13 14.85
N ASP A 3 -22.89 25.47 15.60
CA ASP A 3 -21.53 25.95 15.84
C ASP A 3 -20.72 25.76 14.54
N PHE A 4 -20.49 26.85 13.82
CA PHE A 4 -19.58 26.83 12.68
C PHE A 4 -18.16 26.91 13.23
N HIS A 5 -17.45 25.79 13.24
CA HIS A 5 -16.02 25.79 13.54
C HIS A 5 -15.28 26.63 12.48
N ASP A 6 -14.64 27.71 12.91
CA ASP A 6 -13.76 28.50 12.06
C ASP A 6 -12.60 27.60 11.58
N GLY A 7 -12.60 27.30 10.28
CA GLY A 7 -11.58 26.46 9.64
C GLY A 7 -10.15 26.98 9.82
N SER A 8 -9.98 28.23 10.27
CA SER A 8 -8.68 28.80 10.63
C SER A 8 -7.97 28.05 11.77
N VAL A 9 -8.72 27.45 12.70
CA VAL A 9 -8.17 26.69 13.84
C VAL A 9 -7.63 25.34 13.38
N ILE A 10 -8.42 24.63 12.57
CA ILE A 10 -8.04 23.34 11.99
C ILE A 10 -6.82 23.50 11.09
N LYS A 11 -6.78 24.55 10.26
CA LYS A 11 -5.63 24.86 9.42
C LYS A 11 -4.35 25.06 10.24
N LYS A 12 -4.42 25.83 11.33
CA LYS A 12 -3.26 26.04 12.23
C LYS A 12 -2.75 24.75 12.86
N GLN A 13 -3.65 23.84 13.25
CA GLN A 13 -3.27 22.54 13.81
C GLN A 13 -2.55 21.67 12.76
N PHE A 14 -3.06 21.64 11.53
CA PHE A 14 -2.42 20.90 10.45
C PHE A 14 -1.09 21.53 10.01
N ASP A 15 -0.99 22.85 9.92
CA ASP A 15 0.26 23.57 9.66
C ASP A 15 1.31 23.23 10.75
N GLN A 16 0.90 23.16 12.02
CA GLN A 16 1.77 22.77 13.12
C GLN A 16 2.22 21.31 13.02
N ALA A 17 1.34 20.41 12.60
CA ALA A 17 1.66 18.99 12.37
C ALA A 17 2.61 18.79 11.17
N VAL A 18 2.56 19.67 10.17
CA VAL A 18 3.54 19.72 9.08
C VAL A 18 4.90 20.19 9.60
N ILE A 19 4.92 21.22 10.45
CA ILE A 19 6.15 21.74 11.08
C ILE A 19 6.79 20.69 12.01
N SER A 20 5.99 19.93 12.76
CA SER A 20 6.48 18.84 13.63
C SER A 20 6.91 17.59 12.86
N GLY A 21 6.65 17.53 11.56
CA GLY A 21 6.97 16.38 10.70
C GLY A 21 6.01 15.19 10.84
N GLU A 22 4.87 15.38 11.50
CA GLU A 22 3.80 14.39 11.63
C GLU A 22 2.94 14.32 10.35
N MET A 23 2.92 15.41 9.57
CA MET A 23 2.19 15.51 8.32
C MET A 23 3.05 16.10 7.20
N LEU A 24 2.63 15.87 5.96
CA LEU A 24 3.15 16.50 4.76
C LEU A 24 2.06 17.34 4.11
N GLU A 25 2.37 18.58 3.77
CA GLU A 25 1.53 19.36 2.87
C GLU A 25 1.98 19.16 1.42
N LYS A 26 1.06 18.81 0.53
CA LYS A 26 1.31 18.77 -0.92
C LYS A 26 0.09 19.25 -1.67
N HIS A 27 0.25 20.26 -2.54
CA HIS A 27 -0.83 20.86 -3.32
C HIS A 27 -2.05 21.29 -2.45
N TYR A 28 -1.80 21.93 -1.30
CA TYR A 28 -2.83 22.37 -0.35
C TYR A 28 -3.62 21.25 0.34
N LEU A 29 -3.13 20.02 0.30
CA LEU A 29 -3.68 18.87 1.02
C LEU A 29 -2.70 18.40 2.08
N TYR A 30 -3.22 18.08 3.27
CA TYR A 30 -2.45 17.52 4.38
C TYR A 30 -2.51 15.98 4.34
N PHE A 31 -1.35 15.35 4.37
CA PHE A 31 -1.18 13.90 4.39
C PHE A 31 -0.53 13.51 5.71
N PHE A 32 -1.08 12.55 6.43
CA PHE A 32 -0.38 11.96 7.57
C PHE A 32 0.81 11.16 7.07
N THR A 33 2.00 11.47 7.57
CA THR A 33 3.14 10.58 7.42
C THR A 33 3.19 9.65 8.60
N VAL A 34 3.00 8.35 8.36
CA VAL A 34 3.18 7.33 9.39
C VAL A 34 4.60 7.50 9.98
N PRO A 35 4.73 7.84 11.28
CA PRO A 35 6.01 8.12 11.87
C PRO A 35 6.96 6.94 11.74
N ALA A 36 8.25 7.24 11.65
CA ALA A 36 9.28 6.23 11.53
C ALA A 36 9.19 5.14 12.63
N THR A 37 8.88 5.56 13.84
CA THR A 37 8.68 4.73 15.04
C THR A 37 7.47 3.81 14.96
N GLU A 38 6.48 4.13 14.12
CA GLU A 38 5.27 3.34 13.88
C GLU A 38 5.38 2.44 12.64
N THR A 39 6.55 2.38 12.02
CA THR A 39 6.81 1.50 10.88
C THR A 39 7.78 0.37 11.24
N PHE A 40 7.73 -0.71 10.45
CA PHE A 40 8.73 -1.77 10.45
C PHE A 40 9.23 -2.01 9.01
N ALA A 41 10.39 -2.64 8.88
CA ALA A 41 10.90 -3.10 7.58
C ALA A 41 10.46 -4.55 7.39
N PRO A 42 9.60 -4.86 6.40
CA PRO A 42 9.21 -6.25 6.14
C PRO A 42 10.40 -7.06 5.63
N ASP A 43 10.50 -8.31 6.10
CA ASP A 43 11.50 -9.26 5.63
C ASP A 43 11.02 -9.97 4.36
N PHE A 44 10.87 -9.21 3.28
CA PHE A 44 10.43 -9.77 2.00
C PHE A 44 11.38 -10.87 1.50
N PRO A 45 10.84 -11.96 0.92
CA PRO A 45 11.67 -13.09 0.48
C PRO A 45 12.58 -12.66 -0.67
N LYS A 46 13.86 -13.09 -0.60
CA LYS A 46 14.82 -12.89 -1.69
C LYS A 46 14.50 -13.78 -2.89
N GLU A 47 14.04 -14.99 -2.61
CA GLU A 47 13.70 -16.02 -3.58
C GLU A 47 12.18 -16.26 -3.58
N PHE A 48 11.57 -16.04 -4.74
CA PHE A 48 10.18 -16.31 -5.07
C PHE A 48 10.03 -16.21 -6.59
N ASP A 49 9.01 -16.85 -7.14
CA ASP A 49 8.66 -16.80 -8.57
C ASP A 49 7.26 -16.22 -8.83
N THR A 50 6.39 -16.23 -7.83
CA THR A 50 4.99 -15.82 -7.97
C THR A 50 4.56 -14.98 -6.76
N LEU A 51 3.89 -13.87 -7.01
CA LEU A 51 3.17 -13.06 -6.04
C LEU A 51 1.67 -13.29 -6.28
N ILE A 52 0.96 -13.68 -5.23
CA ILE A 52 -0.50 -13.74 -5.21
C ILE A 52 -0.99 -12.61 -4.32
N ILE A 53 -1.97 -11.86 -4.82
CA ILE A 53 -2.67 -10.83 -4.07
C ILE A 53 -4.11 -11.34 -3.88
N ASP A 54 -4.50 -11.57 -2.64
CA ASP A 54 -5.83 -12.06 -2.30
C ASP A 54 -6.65 -10.93 -1.66
N ASP A 55 -7.80 -10.66 -2.26
CA ASP A 55 -8.94 -9.96 -1.66
C ASP A 55 -10.04 -10.98 -1.37
N TYR A 56 -11.02 -10.63 -0.54
CA TYR A 56 -12.16 -11.50 -0.21
C TYR A 56 -12.90 -12.01 -1.45
N ASN A 57 -12.97 -11.20 -2.52
CA ASN A 57 -13.70 -11.53 -3.75
C ASN A 57 -12.82 -11.63 -5.01
N SER A 58 -11.51 -11.40 -4.90
CA SER A 58 -10.66 -11.27 -6.07
C SER A 58 -9.26 -11.77 -5.78
N GLN A 59 -8.62 -12.34 -6.79
CA GLN A 59 -7.27 -12.85 -6.69
C GLN A 59 -6.49 -12.43 -7.92
N TRP A 60 -5.31 -11.86 -7.70
CA TRP A 60 -4.36 -11.55 -8.77
C TRP A 60 -3.13 -12.43 -8.62
N ILE A 61 -2.87 -13.26 -9.64
CA ILE A 61 -1.68 -14.12 -9.71
C ILE A 61 -0.68 -13.45 -10.64
N ILE A 62 0.47 -13.05 -10.10
CA ILE A 62 1.47 -12.24 -10.79
C ILE A 62 2.81 -12.97 -10.76
N LYS A 63 3.34 -13.33 -11.93
CA LYS A 63 4.71 -13.84 -12.04
C LYS A 63 5.72 -12.75 -11.69
N ARG A 64 6.79 -13.12 -11.00
CA ARG A 64 7.86 -12.20 -10.61
C ARG A 64 8.39 -11.48 -11.84
N ASN A 65 8.40 -10.15 -11.75
CA ASN A 65 8.88 -9.28 -12.81
C ASN A 65 9.52 -8.02 -12.19
N LYS A 66 10.06 -7.16 -13.06
CA LYS A 66 10.74 -5.92 -12.66
C LYS A 66 9.85 -4.96 -11.85
N MET A 67 8.53 -4.99 -12.05
CA MET A 67 7.59 -4.17 -11.28
C MET A 67 7.39 -4.74 -9.87
N VAL A 68 7.25 -6.05 -9.72
CA VAL A 68 7.20 -6.72 -8.41
C VAL A 68 8.49 -6.45 -7.61
N ASP A 69 9.67 -6.60 -8.23
CA ASP A 69 10.94 -6.28 -7.58
C ASP A 69 11.02 -4.79 -7.18
N ARG A 70 10.46 -3.90 -8.01
CA ARG A 70 10.40 -2.47 -7.72
C ARG A 70 9.46 -2.19 -6.55
N PHE A 71 8.30 -2.85 -6.48
CA PHE A 71 7.36 -2.76 -5.36
C PHE A 71 8.08 -3.12 -4.05
N ILE A 72 8.69 -4.31 -3.95
CA ILE A 72 9.43 -4.76 -2.76
C ILE A 72 10.47 -3.72 -2.33
N ARG A 73 11.26 -3.20 -3.28
CA ARG A 73 12.29 -2.18 -3.00
C ARG A 73 11.71 -0.85 -2.52
N LYS A 74 10.47 -0.51 -2.86
CA LYS A 74 9.78 0.71 -2.41
C LYS A 74 9.02 0.49 -1.10
N SER A 75 8.67 -0.75 -0.77
CA SER A 75 7.99 -1.17 0.47
C SER A 75 8.93 -1.30 1.68
N ARG A 76 9.94 -0.42 1.80
CA ARG A 76 10.98 -0.49 2.86
C ARG A 76 10.45 -0.25 4.27
N ARG A 77 9.29 0.39 4.40
CA ARG A 77 8.67 0.77 5.66
C ARG A 77 7.19 0.54 5.55
N VAL A 78 6.64 -0.32 6.39
CA VAL A 78 5.22 -0.64 6.46
C VAL A 78 4.71 -0.28 7.85
N TRP A 79 3.49 0.25 7.94
CA TRP A 79 2.86 0.61 9.21
C TRP A 79 2.67 -0.62 10.10
N LYS A 80 2.94 -0.50 11.39
CA LYS A 80 2.88 -1.63 12.35
C LYS A 80 1.48 -2.20 12.53
N ARG A 81 0.45 -1.42 12.27
CA ARG A 81 -0.97 -1.81 12.38
C ARG A 81 -1.56 -2.30 11.07
N ILE A 82 -0.71 -2.69 10.12
CA ILE A 82 -1.13 -3.20 8.83
C ILE A 82 -2.12 -4.34 8.99
N GLY A 83 -3.28 -4.24 8.33
CA GLY A 83 -4.34 -5.23 8.38
C GLY A 83 -5.33 -5.08 9.53
N GLU A 84 -5.28 -3.97 10.28
CA GLU A 84 -6.37 -3.57 11.18
C GLU A 84 -7.56 -2.96 10.41
N SER A 85 -7.42 -2.64 9.11
CA SER A 85 -8.49 -2.08 8.28
C SER A 85 -9.40 -3.15 7.65
N THR A 86 -10.58 -2.73 7.19
CA THR A 86 -11.53 -3.60 6.47
C THR A 86 -11.11 -3.85 5.01
N ASP A 87 -10.35 -2.93 4.42
CA ASP A 87 -9.93 -2.98 3.01
C ASP A 87 -8.49 -3.51 2.93
N VAL A 88 -8.32 -4.74 3.43
CA VAL A 88 -7.02 -5.41 3.52
C VAL A 88 -6.92 -6.54 2.49
N TYR A 89 -5.83 -6.51 1.73
CA TYR A 89 -5.40 -7.59 0.85
C TYR A 89 -4.35 -8.44 1.55
N MET A 90 -4.19 -9.70 1.16
CA MET A 90 -3.07 -10.53 1.56
C MET A 90 -2.07 -10.68 0.42
N LEU A 91 -0.83 -10.27 0.62
CA LEU A 91 0.27 -10.54 -0.31
C LEU A 91 0.92 -11.86 0.08
N SER A 92 0.82 -12.87 -0.78
CA SER A 92 1.43 -14.19 -0.59
C SER A 92 2.49 -14.44 -1.65
N PHE A 93 3.72 -14.69 -1.23
CA PHE A 93 4.86 -14.97 -2.11
C PHE A 93 5.13 -16.47 -2.15
N PHE A 94 5.32 -17.00 -3.36
CA PHE A 94 5.51 -18.43 -3.62
C PHE A 94 6.82 -18.69 -4.37
N LEU A 95 7.43 -19.83 -4.04
CA LEU A 95 8.57 -20.42 -4.75
C LEU A 95 8.25 -21.89 -5.03
N ASN A 96 8.19 -22.29 -6.30
CA ASN A 96 7.81 -23.63 -6.75
C ASN A 96 6.52 -24.13 -6.07
N ASP A 97 5.46 -23.31 -6.17
CA ASP A 97 4.13 -23.56 -5.58
C ASP A 97 4.09 -23.68 -4.04
N LYS A 98 5.21 -23.45 -3.36
CA LYS A 98 5.27 -23.36 -1.90
C LYS A 98 5.23 -21.91 -1.45
N LYS A 99 4.27 -21.57 -0.56
CA LYS A 99 4.22 -20.24 0.08
C LYS A 99 5.45 -20.06 0.98
N VAL A 100 6.22 -19.01 0.73
CA VAL A 100 7.45 -18.68 1.47
C VAL A 100 7.30 -17.47 2.38
N PHE A 101 6.36 -16.56 2.08
CA PHE A 101 6.12 -15.37 2.87
C PHE A 101 4.70 -14.87 2.65
N SER A 102 4.13 -14.22 3.65
CA SER A 102 2.88 -13.48 3.49
C SER A 102 2.84 -12.25 4.38
N ILE A 103 2.23 -11.18 3.90
CA ILE A 103 2.05 -9.93 4.65
C ILE A 103 0.73 -9.27 4.24
N PRO A 104 -0.01 -8.66 5.18
CA PRO A 104 -1.16 -7.84 4.82
C PRO A 104 -0.74 -6.63 3.98
N TYR A 105 -1.65 -6.15 3.15
CA TYR A 105 -1.49 -4.97 2.32
C TYR A 105 -2.75 -4.12 2.36
N GLU A 106 -2.57 -2.85 2.69
CA GLU A 106 -3.58 -1.81 2.61
C GLU A 106 -2.86 -0.53 2.17
N HIS A 107 -3.53 0.33 1.41
CA HIS A 107 -2.89 1.48 0.76
C HIS A 107 -2.24 2.43 1.76
N VAL A 108 -2.88 2.65 2.91
CA VAL A 108 -2.39 3.56 3.95
C VAL A 108 -1.16 3.02 4.68
N GLY A 109 -0.97 1.70 4.71
CA GLY A 109 0.13 1.08 5.44
C GLY A 109 1.45 1.03 4.66
N TYR A 110 1.44 1.38 3.37
CA TYR A 110 2.62 1.30 2.49
C TYR A 110 3.04 2.68 1.97
N PRO A 111 4.33 2.87 1.61
CA PRO A 111 4.76 4.13 1.02
C PRO A 111 4.06 4.38 -0.32
N ILE A 112 3.67 5.63 -0.60
CA ILE A 112 2.90 5.99 -1.80
C ILE A 112 3.50 5.43 -3.12
N LYS A 113 4.83 5.40 -3.23
CA LYS A 113 5.51 4.85 -4.42
C LYS A 113 5.31 3.34 -4.58
N ALA A 114 5.17 2.60 -3.48
CA ALA A 114 4.84 1.18 -3.51
C ALA A 114 3.37 0.99 -3.90
N VAL A 115 2.46 1.79 -3.32
CA VAL A 115 1.02 1.76 -3.63
C VAL A 115 0.77 1.99 -5.13
N THR A 116 1.38 3.02 -5.71
CA THR A 116 1.24 3.30 -7.17
C THR A 116 1.70 2.13 -8.04
N ILE A 117 2.73 1.39 -7.62
CA ILE A 117 3.20 0.21 -8.38
C ILE A 117 2.19 -0.94 -8.22
N MET A 118 1.66 -1.15 -7.03
CA MET A 118 0.68 -2.20 -6.76
C MET A 118 -0.60 -1.99 -7.59
N GLU A 119 -1.12 -0.77 -7.62
CA GLU A 119 -2.30 -0.44 -8.42
C GLU A 119 -2.07 -0.65 -9.93
N ALA A 120 -0.86 -0.41 -10.42
CA ALA A 120 -0.51 -0.68 -11.81
C ALA A 120 -0.49 -2.19 -12.09
N LEU A 121 0.11 -2.98 -11.18
CA LEU A 121 0.16 -4.44 -11.27
C LEU A 121 -1.23 -5.07 -11.28
N MET A 122 -2.14 -4.62 -10.42
CA MET A 122 -3.52 -5.11 -10.36
C MET A 122 -4.30 -4.76 -11.63
N ARG A 123 -4.17 -3.52 -12.14
CA ARG A 123 -4.84 -3.07 -13.37
C ARG A 123 -4.40 -3.82 -14.63
N GLU A 124 -3.09 -3.99 -14.83
CA GLU A 124 -2.57 -4.74 -15.99
C GLU A 124 -3.10 -6.18 -16.02
N ASN A 125 -3.22 -6.81 -14.85
CA ASN A 125 -3.72 -8.17 -14.74
C ASN A 125 -5.22 -8.27 -15.09
N GLU A 126 -6.04 -7.28 -14.66
CA GLU A 126 -7.44 -7.20 -15.05
C GLU A 126 -7.63 -7.01 -16.57
N GLU A 127 -6.80 -6.21 -17.22
CA GLU A 127 -6.86 -6.01 -18.67
C GLU A 127 -6.51 -7.30 -19.44
N VAL A 128 -5.49 -8.04 -18.97
CA VAL A 128 -5.15 -9.35 -19.53
C VAL A 128 -6.32 -10.34 -19.40
N LEU A 129 -6.95 -10.41 -18.23
CA LEU A 129 -8.10 -11.29 -17.99
C LEU A 129 -9.31 -10.91 -18.87
N LYS A 130 -9.58 -9.62 -19.08
CA LYS A 130 -10.65 -9.14 -19.96
C LYS A 130 -10.41 -9.49 -21.44
N ASN A 131 -9.15 -9.55 -21.86
CA ASN A 131 -8.80 -9.89 -23.24
C ASN A 131 -8.88 -11.40 -23.50
N ILE A 132 -8.56 -12.25 -22.51
CA ILE A 132 -8.71 -13.70 -22.60
C ILE A 132 -10.18 -14.12 -22.69
N ASN A 133 -11.08 -13.44 -21.96
CA ASN A 133 -12.51 -13.77 -21.94
C ASN A 133 -13.31 -13.21 -23.14
N LYS A 134 -12.63 -12.63 -24.14
CA LYS A 134 -13.24 -12.08 -25.37
C LYS A 134 -12.96 -12.91 -26.62
N GLU A 135 -12.19 -13.99 -26.51
CA GLU A 135 -11.95 -15.00 -27.56
C GLU A 135 -12.80 -16.25 -27.31
#